data_AF-A0A2T4NM47-F1
#
_entry.id   AF-A0A2T4NM47-F1
#
_cell.length_a   1.000
_cell.length_b   1.000
_cell.length_c   1.000
_cell.angle_alpha   90.00
_cell.angle_beta   90.00
_cell.angle_gamma   90.00
#
_symmetry.space_group_name_H-M   'P 1'
#
loop_
_entity.id
_entity.type
_entity.pdbx_description
1 polymer ?
#
loop_
_entity_poly.entity_id
_entity_poly.type
_entity_poly.pdbx_seq_one_letter_code
_entity_poly.pdbx_strand_id
1 'polypeptide(L)'
;MGDSTGVAASLGGGWIFEESLRPFCESVAEFTGYDFDDSDWQAVENALPGTDVEEPDGWYDYPLSGRVPMTLLVAADPGMSVVFVRLTGELDDRTRTQIEAALYIFSKYSMR
;
A
#
# COMPACT_ATOMS: atom_id res chain seq x y z
N MET A 1 -33.62 3.46 7.98
CA MET A 1 -32.40 2.71 8.31
C MET A 1 -31.88 2.11 7.02
N GLY A 2 -30.95 2.79 6.35
CA GLY A 2 -30.26 2.21 5.20
C GLY A 2 -29.04 1.46 5.73
N ASP A 3 -29.01 0.15 5.50
CA ASP A 3 -27.81 -0.66 5.63
C ASP A 3 -26.85 -0.23 4.51
N SER A 4 -25.94 0.69 4.81
CA SER A 4 -24.73 0.87 4.02
C SER A 4 -23.74 -0.17 4.53
N THR A 5 -23.84 -1.40 4.03
CA THR A 5 -22.71 -2.33 4.10
C THR A 5 -21.61 -1.68 3.26
N GLY A 6 -20.68 -0.98 3.92
CA GLY A 6 -19.45 -0.49 3.31
C GLY A 6 -18.79 -1.67 2.64
N VAL A 7 -18.79 -1.67 1.31
CA VAL A 7 -18.06 -2.66 0.55
C VAL A 7 -16.61 -2.22 0.66
N ALA A 8 -15.79 -2.98 1.40
CA ALA A 8 -14.38 -2.66 1.59
C ALA A 8 -13.76 -2.25 0.23
N ALA A 9 -13.40 -0.98 0.11
CA ALA A 9 -12.89 -0.45 -1.13
C ALA A 9 -11.46 -0.98 -1.31
N SER A 10 -11.21 -1.66 -2.42
CA SER A 10 -9.86 -2.02 -2.84
C SER A 10 -9.38 -0.94 -3.81
N LEU A 11 -8.29 -0.27 -3.45
CA LEU A 11 -7.63 0.74 -4.26
C LEU A 11 -6.23 0.24 -4.63
N GLY A 12 -5.88 0.29 -5.91
CA GLY A 12 -4.58 -0.20 -6.40
C GLY A 12 -4.68 -1.52 -7.17
N GLY A 13 -3.65 -2.37 -7.05
CA GLY A 13 -3.36 -3.46 -7.99
C GLY A 13 -2.39 -3.04 -9.11
N GLY A 14 -1.67 -1.94 -8.90
CA GLY A 14 -0.60 -1.46 -9.77
C GLY A 14 0.77 -1.72 -9.15
N TRP A 15 1.81 -1.49 -9.95
CA TRP A 15 3.20 -1.58 -9.51
C TRP A 15 3.78 -0.18 -9.29
N ILE A 16 4.72 -0.09 -8.37
CA ILE A 16 5.61 1.05 -8.15
C ILE A 16 7.06 0.57 -8.26
N PHE A 17 8.02 1.49 -8.42
CA PHE A 17 9.44 1.12 -8.32
C PHE A 17 9.75 0.63 -6.90
N GLU A 18 10.57 -0.41 -6.77
CA GLU A 18 10.95 -0.98 -5.46
C GLU A 18 11.60 0.08 -4.54
N GLU A 19 12.48 0.92 -5.09
CA GLU A 19 13.11 2.04 -4.36
C GLU A 19 12.10 3.08 -3.84
N SER A 20 10.92 3.15 -4.44
CA SER A 20 9.84 4.04 -4.05
C SER A 20 8.91 3.44 -2.98
N LEU A 21 9.14 2.20 -2.53
CA LEU A 21 8.24 1.52 -1.59
C LEU A 21 8.16 2.24 -0.24
N ARG A 22 9.30 2.57 0.37
CA ARG A 22 9.33 3.31 1.65
C ARG A 22 8.60 4.66 1.57
N PRO A 23 8.95 5.58 0.65
CA PRO A 23 8.27 6.87 0.56
C PRO A 23 6.78 6.72 0.18
N PHE A 24 6.40 5.66 -0.53
CA PHE A 24 4.99 5.33 -0.75
C PHE A 24 4.28 4.95 0.56
N CYS A 25 4.86 4.04 1.36
CA CYS A 25 4.31 3.65 2.67
C CYS A 25 4.15 4.86 3.60
N GLU A 26 5.17 5.71 3.70
CA GLU A 26 5.14 6.95 4.49
C GLU A 26 4.03 7.91 4.01
N SER A 27 3.87 8.07 2.69
CA SER A 27 2.80 8.92 2.12
C SER A 27 1.40 8.39 2.46
N VAL A 28 1.18 7.08 2.31
CA VAL A 28 -0.11 6.45 2.64
C VAL A 28 -0.40 6.53 4.14
N ALA A 29 0.60 6.32 4.98
CA ALA A 29 0.48 6.46 6.42
C ALA A 29 0.06 7.88 6.82
N GLU A 30 0.70 8.91 6.26
CA GLU A 30 0.33 10.30 6.49
C GLU A 30 -1.13 10.58 6.07
N PHE A 31 -1.56 10.08 4.90
CA PHE A 31 -2.94 10.27 4.42
C PHE A 31 -3.97 9.60 5.34
N THR A 32 -3.64 8.42 5.86
CA THR A 32 -4.49 7.65 6.78
C THR A 32 -4.38 8.12 8.23
N GLY A 33 -3.42 9.00 8.54
CA GLY A 33 -3.12 9.44 9.90
C GLY A 33 -2.53 8.32 10.77
N TYR A 34 -1.81 7.39 10.16
CA TYR A 34 -0.95 6.42 10.83
C TYR A 34 0.47 7.00 10.98
N ASP A 35 1.10 6.79 12.13
CA ASP A 35 2.47 7.23 12.38
C ASP A 35 3.43 6.10 11.99
N PHE A 36 3.93 6.13 10.75
CA PHE A 36 4.78 5.08 10.20
C PHE A 36 6.24 5.34 10.54
N ASP A 37 6.83 4.43 11.32
CA ASP A 37 8.20 4.57 11.81
C ASP A 37 9.19 3.58 11.18
N ASP A 38 10.44 3.58 11.65
CA ASP A 38 11.48 2.68 11.16
C ASP A 38 11.18 1.20 11.45
N SER A 39 10.43 0.91 12.52
CA SER A 39 10.04 -0.47 12.86
C SER A 39 8.96 -0.99 11.91
N ASP A 40 8.05 -0.13 11.51
CA ASP A 40 7.03 -0.41 10.49
C ASP A 40 7.69 -0.64 9.12
N TRP A 41 8.65 0.21 8.76
CA TRP A 41 9.47 -0.01 7.56
C TRP A 41 10.18 -1.36 7.59
N GLN A 42 10.85 -1.68 8.71
CA GLN A 42 11.59 -2.93 8.86
C GLN A 42 10.67 -4.15 8.70
N ALA A 43 9.42 -4.08 9.14
CA ALA A 43 8.44 -5.15 8.97
C ALA A 43 8.11 -5.39 7.48
N VAL A 44 7.82 -4.33 6.74
CA VAL A 44 7.54 -4.39 5.29
C VAL A 44 8.78 -4.87 4.52
N GLU A 45 9.94 -4.29 4.79
CA GLU A 45 11.21 -4.61 4.12
C GLU A 45 11.62 -6.07 4.35
N ASN A 46 11.46 -6.60 5.56
CA ASN A 46 11.80 -7.99 5.87
C ASN A 46 10.82 -8.99 5.26
N ALA A 47 9.56 -8.61 5.07
CA ALA A 47 8.55 -9.49 4.49
C ALA A 47 8.67 -9.58 2.96
N LEU A 48 9.05 -8.48 2.30
CA LEU A 48 9.04 -8.36 0.84
C LEU A 48 9.77 -9.50 0.10
N PRO A 49 10.98 -9.96 0.50
CA PRO A 49 11.67 -11.06 -0.19
C PRO A 49 10.93 -12.40 -0.17
N GLY A 50 9.96 -12.58 0.73
CA GLY A 50 9.12 -13.77 0.84
C GLY A 50 7.79 -13.67 0.09
N THR A 51 7.56 -12.59 -0.65
CA THR A 51 6.32 -12.32 -1.38
C THR A 51 6.47 -12.59 -2.88
N ASP A 52 5.36 -12.91 -3.54
CA ASP A 52 5.27 -13.11 -4.98
C ASP A 52 3.85 -12.71 -5.45
N VAL A 53 3.77 -11.77 -6.39
CA VAL A 53 2.50 -11.27 -6.93
C VAL A 53 1.70 -12.35 -7.66
N GLU A 54 2.37 -13.35 -8.25
CA GLU A 54 1.74 -14.44 -9.00
C GLU A 54 1.14 -15.52 -8.07
N GLU A 55 1.61 -15.60 -6.83
CA GLU A 55 1.15 -16.58 -5.85
C GLU A 55 -0.12 -16.06 -5.12
N PRO A 56 -1.21 -16.85 -5.04
CA PRO A 56 -2.47 -16.42 -4.42
C PRO A 56 -2.33 -15.97 -2.96
N ASP A 57 -1.43 -16.61 -2.21
CA ASP A 57 -1.11 -16.29 -0.81
C ASP A 57 0.26 -15.58 -0.68
N GLY A 58 0.78 -15.06 -1.80
CA GLY A 58 2.11 -14.45 -1.88
C GLY A 58 2.17 -12.98 -1.50
N TRP A 59 1.09 -12.40 -0.97
CA TRP A 59 1.06 -10.98 -0.57
C TRP A 59 1.28 -10.83 0.94
N TYR A 60 2.09 -9.85 1.32
CA TYR A 60 2.22 -9.43 2.71
C TYR A 60 1.17 -8.38 3.06
N ASP A 61 0.38 -8.63 4.09
CA ASP A 61 -0.59 -7.68 4.64
C ASP A 61 -0.02 -6.92 5.85
N TYR A 62 -0.11 -5.59 5.79
CA TYR A 62 0.38 -4.69 6.82
C TYR A 62 -0.73 -3.73 7.26
N PRO A 63 -1.20 -3.79 8.52
CA PRO A 63 -2.29 -2.96 9.00
C PRO A 63 -1.83 -1.52 9.31
N LEU A 64 -2.46 -0.54 8.68
CA LEU A 64 -2.32 0.89 8.97
C LEU A 64 -3.45 1.32 9.90
N SER A 65 -3.21 1.26 11.21
CA SER A 65 -4.21 1.54 12.26
C SER A 65 -4.36 3.03 12.57
N GLY A 66 -4.39 3.86 11.53
CA GLY A 66 -4.55 5.32 11.64
C GLY A 66 -5.98 5.78 11.86
N ARG A 67 -6.22 7.09 11.68
CA ARG A 67 -7.56 7.70 11.68
C ARG A 67 -8.48 7.06 10.61
N VAL A 68 -7.93 6.68 9.46
CA VAL A 68 -8.61 5.93 8.41
C VAL A 68 -7.97 4.53 8.38
N PRO A 69 -8.55 3.52 9.08
CA PRO A 69 -7.95 2.19 9.14
C PRO A 69 -7.90 1.53 7.77
N MET A 70 -6.72 1.04 7.40
CA MET A 70 -6.49 0.37 6.12
C MET A 70 -5.56 -0.84 6.29
N THR A 71 -5.57 -1.72 5.30
CA THR A 71 -4.55 -2.76 5.12
C THR A 71 -3.79 -2.47 3.84
N LEU A 72 -2.47 -2.29 3.96
CA LEU A 72 -1.54 -2.27 2.83
C LEU A 72 -1.19 -3.71 2.49
N LEU A 73 -1.41 -4.11 1.23
CA LEU A 73 -0.92 -5.35 0.68
C LEU A 73 0.25 -5.05 -0.24
N VAL A 74 1.35 -5.78 -0.05
CA VAL A 74 2.60 -5.63 -0.80
C VAL A 74 3.03 -6.98 -1.34
N ALA A 75 3.44 -7.03 -2.60
CA ALA A 75 4.05 -8.22 -3.19
C ALA A 75 5.16 -7.85 -4.18
N ALA A 76 6.29 -8.56 -4.12
CA ALA A 76 7.34 -8.47 -5.12
C ALA A 76 6.93 -9.12 -6.44
N ASP A 77 7.58 -8.72 -7.52
CA ASP A 77 7.56 -9.42 -8.81
C ASP A 77 8.97 -10.01 -9.04
N PRO A 78 9.20 -11.30 -8.72
CA PRO A 78 10.53 -11.88 -8.69
C PRO A 78 11.30 -11.71 -10.01
N GLY A 79 12.46 -11.05 -9.94
CA GLY A 79 13.31 -10.77 -11.11
C GLY A 79 13.05 -9.40 -11.75
N MET A 80 12.06 -8.65 -11.25
CA MET A 80 11.78 -7.28 -11.64
C MET A 80 12.12 -6.32 -10.49
N SER A 81 12.43 -5.06 -10.81
CA SER A 81 12.70 -4.01 -9.80
C SER A 81 11.45 -3.17 -9.50
N VAL A 82 10.32 -3.87 -9.33
CA VAL A 82 9.02 -3.27 -9.05
C VAL A 82 8.32 -4.05 -7.95
N VAL A 83 7.43 -3.37 -7.25
CA VAL A 83 6.61 -3.93 -6.18
C VAL A 83 5.15 -3.63 -6.47
N PHE A 84 4.30 -4.64 -6.35
CA PHE A 84 2.86 -4.50 -6.45
C PHE A 84 2.28 -4.06 -5.11
N VAL A 85 1.39 -3.09 -5.17
CA VAL A 85 0.73 -2.52 -4.00
C VAL A 85 -0.77 -2.46 -4.19
N ARG A 86 -1.49 -2.77 -3.11
CA ARG A 86 -2.94 -2.66 -3.01
C ARG A 86 -3.30 -2.18 -1.62
N LEU A 87 -4.34 -1.37 -1.50
CA LEU A 87 -4.88 -0.90 -0.24
C LEU A 87 -6.34 -1.33 -0.12
N THR A 88 -6.71 -1.91 1.01
CA THR A 88 -8.09 -2.29 1.31
C THR A 88 -8.56 -1.61 2.58
N GLY A 89 -9.81 -1.13 2.58
CA GLY A 89 -10.40 -0.46 3.74
C GLY A 89 -11.58 0.44 3.37
N GLU A 90 -12.12 1.12 4.37
CA GLU A 90 -13.17 2.12 4.20
C GLU A 90 -12.54 3.49 3.95
N LEU A 91 -12.45 3.86 2.66
CA LEU A 91 -11.85 5.11 2.20
C LEU A 91 -12.90 6.21 2.06
N ASP A 92 -12.63 7.39 2.62
CA ASP A 92 -13.28 8.62 2.17
C ASP A 92 -12.72 9.08 0.82
N ASP A 93 -13.48 9.92 0.10
CA ASP A 93 -13.12 10.38 -1.25
C ASP A 93 -11.77 11.11 -1.28
N ARG A 94 -11.46 11.86 -0.23
CA ARG A 94 -10.20 12.62 -0.13
C ARG A 94 -9.01 11.67 -0.05
N THR A 95 -9.05 10.73 0.89
CA THR A 95 -7.98 9.75 1.13
C THR A 95 -7.78 8.88 -0.11
N ARG A 96 -8.88 8.49 -0.77
CA ARG A 96 -8.83 7.79 -2.06
C ARG A 96 -8.04 8.56 -3.11
N THR A 97 -8.40 9.83 -3.36
CA THR A 97 -7.72 10.66 -4.37
C THR A 97 -6.23 10.86 -4.04
N GLN A 98 -5.87 11.02 -2.77
CA GLN A 98 -4.47 11.16 -2.36
C GLN A 98 -3.66 9.88 -2.64
N ILE A 99 -4.22 8.71 -2.33
CA ILE A 99 -3.57 7.43 -2.61
C ILE A 99 -3.45 7.17 -4.12
N GLU A 100 -4.49 7.44 -4.91
CA GLU A 100 -4.44 7.32 -6.37
C GLU A 100 -3.34 8.19 -6.97
N ALA A 101 -3.19 9.43 -6.48
CA ALA A 101 -2.13 10.33 -6.90
C ALA A 101 -0.74 9.78 -6.53
N ALA A 102 -0.56 9.27 -5.31
CA ALA A 102 0.70 8.64 -4.90
C ALA A 102 1.04 7.44 -5.79
N LEU A 103 0.10 6.52 -6.01
CA LEU A 103 0.28 5.38 -6.93
C LEU A 103 0.72 5.83 -8.33
N TYR A 104 0.09 6.88 -8.87
CA TYR A 104 0.49 7.43 -10.17
C TYR A 104 1.92 7.97 -10.14
N ILE A 105 2.30 8.74 -9.12
CA ILE A 105 3.62 9.34 -9.01
C ILE A 105 4.71 8.26 -8.91
N PHE A 106 4.55 7.31 -7.97
CA PHE A 106 5.57 6.30 -7.69
C PHE A 106 5.64 5.17 -8.74
N SER A 107 4.62 5.03 -9.59
CA SER A 107 4.67 4.16 -10.79
C SER A 107 5.29 4.82 -12.01
N LYS A 108 5.41 6.15 -12.02
CA LYS A 108 5.96 6.92 -13.16
C LYS A 108 7.37 7.42 -12.94
N TYR A 109 7.70 7.77 -11.71
CA TYR A 109 8.97 8.39 -11.37
C TYR A 109 9.73 7.52 -10.38
N SER A 110 10.97 7.21 -10.75
CA SER A 110 11.93 6.58 -9.85
C SER A 110 12.52 7.65 -8.94
N MET A 111 12.60 7.37 -7.64
CA MET A 111 13.14 8.28 -6.64
C MET A 111 14.58 7.84 -6.37
N ARG A 112 15.53 8.58 -6.96
CA ARG A 112 16.95 8.26 -6.95
C ARG A 112 17.78 9.31 -6.22
#